data_AF-A0A6B8KGT8-F1
#
_entry.id   AF-A0A6B8KGT8-F1
#
_cell.length_a   1.000
_cell.length_b   1.000
_cell.length_c   1.000
_cell.angle_alpha   90.00
_cell.angle_beta   90.00
_cell.angle_gamma   90.00
#
_symmetry.space_group_name_H-M   'P 1'
#
loop_
_entity.id
_entity.type
_entity.pdbx_description
1 polymer ?
#
loop_
_entity_poly.entity_id
_entity_poly.type
_entity_poly.pdbx_seq_one_letter_code
_entity_poly.pdbx_strand_id
1 'polypeptide(L)'
;MIPENDADVTGPALTYYADCVNEAKDHFRVEHLDRHVLYRCHNDEALAYFNFLGRSGQRDEKETQPTGVFIFRVIRGKGRCWNMIADEVGRPMSTYGCFIIEDI
;
A
#
# COMPACT_ATOMS: atom_id res chain seq x y z
N MET A 1 2.67 3.24 -30.75
CA MET A 1 2.59 2.30 -29.62
C MET A 1 2.87 3.14 -28.38
N ILE A 2 1.82 3.56 -27.68
CA ILE A 2 1.94 4.40 -26.49
C ILE A 2 2.32 3.43 -25.36
N PRO A 3 3.40 3.63 -24.59
CA PRO A 3 3.74 2.74 -23.49
C PRO A 3 2.56 2.72 -22.50
N GLU A 4 2.26 1.54 -21.95
CA GLU A 4 1.18 1.32 -20.99
C GLU A 4 1.42 2.17 -19.72
N ASN A 5 0.89 3.40 -19.77
CA ASN A 5 0.65 4.38 -18.72
C ASN A 5 0.98 3.92 -17.29
N ASP A 6 2.13 4.35 -16.77
CA ASP A 6 2.38 5.32 -15.68
C ASP A 6 1.21 5.80 -14.78
N ALA A 7 0.11 5.05 -14.62
CA ALA A 7 -1.12 5.52 -13.98
C ALA A 7 -1.10 5.52 -12.43
N ASP A 8 -0.04 5.04 -11.77
CA ASP A 8 -0.06 4.80 -10.31
C ASP A 8 0.81 5.76 -9.47
N VAL A 9 1.56 6.68 -10.11
CA VAL A 9 2.21 7.83 -9.46
C VAL A 9 2.09 9.09 -10.33
N THR A 10 1.03 9.18 -11.14
CA THR A 10 0.72 10.39 -11.93
C THR A 10 -0.71 10.85 -11.65
N GLY A 11 -0.91 12.17 -11.63
CA GLY A 11 -2.23 12.76 -11.34
C GLY A 11 -2.71 12.50 -9.89
N PRO A 12 -3.97 12.08 -9.67
CA PRO A 12 -4.56 11.93 -8.33
C PRO A 12 -3.85 10.92 -7.40
N ALA A 13 -3.12 9.95 -7.95
CA ALA A 13 -2.40 8.95 -7.16
C ALA A 13 -1.22 9.55 -6.37
N LEU A 14 -0.67 10.68 -6.86
CA LEU A 14 0.51 11.33 -6.27
C LEU A 14 0.24 11.81 -4.84
N THR A 15 -0.97 12.29 -4.55
CA THR A 15 -1.35 12.72 -3.20
C THR A 15 -1.30 11.54 -2.23
N TYR A 16 -1.95 10.42 -2.55
CA TYR A 16 -1.94 9.23 -1.67
C TYR A 16 -0.55 8.63 -1.50
N TYR A 17 0.26 8.62 -2.57
CA TYR A 17 1.66 8.24 -2.51
C TYR A 17 2.43 9.15 -1.56
N ALA A 18 2.32 10.47 -1.72
CA ALA A 18 3.04 11.45 -0.92
C ALA A 18 2.62 11.41 0.54
N ASP A 19 1.31 11.30 0.82
CA ASP A 19 0.76 11.19 2.16
C ASP A 19 1.31 9.94 2.87
N CYS A 20 1.35 8.80 2.19
CA CYS A 20 1.93 7.58 2.74
C CYS A 20 3.43 7.71 3.02
N VAL A 21 4.20 8.31 2.12
CA VAL A 21 5.64 8.56 2.31
C VAL A 21 5.89 9.54 3.46
N ASN A 22 5.07 10.58 3.59
CA ASN A 22 5.19 11.58 4.65
C ASN A 22 4.85 10.98 6.01
N GLU A 23 3.73 10.24 6.13
CA GLU A 23 3.39 9.53 7.38
C GLU A 23 4.51 8.56 7.78
N ALA A 24 5.05 7.81 6.83
CA ALA A 24 6.15 6.89 7.10
C ALA A 24 7.38 7.63 7.65
N LYS A 25 7.70 8.82 7.11
CA LYS A 25 8.82 9.65 7.60
C LYS A 25 8.54 10.22 8.98
N ASP A 26 7.37 10.81 9.19
CA ASP A 26 6.97 11.48 10.43
C ASP A 26 6.89 10.50 11.61
N HIS A 27 6.56 9.24 11.33
CA HIS A 27 6.48 8.16 12.33
C HIS A 27 7.73 7.26 12.37
N PHE A 28 8.82 7.63 11.69
CA PHE A 28 10.09 6.86 11.62
C PHE A 28 9.93 5.40 11.14
N ARG A 29 9.00 5.18 10.20
CA ARG A 29 8.72 3.88 9.56
C ARG A 29 9.35 3.77 8.17
N VAL A 30 10.60 4.23 8.08
CA VAL A 30 11.42 4.18 6.87
C VAL A 30 12.53 3.17 7.09
N GLU A 31 12.59 2.14 6.25
CA GLU A 31 13.65 1.13 6.30
C GLU A 31 14.57 1.29 5.09
N HIS A 32 15.87 1.40 5.35
CA HIS A 32 16.89 1.41 4.30
C HIS A 32 17.37 -0.02 4.05
N LEU A 33 17.17 -0.49 2.82
CA LEU A 33 17.70 -1.72 2.27
C LEU A 33 18.85 -1.37 1.31
N ASP A 34 19.71 -2.33 0.94
CA ASP A 34 20.93 -2.09 0.15
C ASP A 34 20.79 -1.08 -0.99
N ARG A 35 19.81 -1.28 -1.87
CA ARG A 35 19.53 -0.42 -3.04
C ARG A 35 18.11 0.13 -3.06
N HIS A 36 17.39 0.02 -1.95
CA HIS A 36 15.98 0.40 -1.89
C HIS A 36 15.64 1.06 -0.55
N VAL A 37 14.68 1.97 -0.56
CA VAL A 37 14.02 2.47 0.65
C VAL A 37 12.60 1.93 0.70
N LEU A 38 12.21 1.40 1.85
CA LEU A 38 10.86 0.95 2.13
C LEU A 38 10.17 1.98 3.04
N TYR A 39 9.06 2.53 2.58
CA TYR A 39 8.18 3.40 3.35
C TYR A 39 6.94 2.61 3.75
N ARG A 40 6.55 2.63 5.03
CA ARG A 40 5.32 1.98 5.50
C ARG A 40 4.37 2.96 6.15
N CYS A 41 3.18 3.08 5.60
CA CYS A 41 2.07 3.80 6.22
C CYS A 41 0.95 2.89 6.69
N HIS A 42 0.16 3.36 7.66
CA HIS A 42 -0.89 2.58 8.31
C HIS A 42 -2.17 3.41 8.47
N ASN A 43 -3.26 2.76 8.84
CA ASN A 43 -4.52 3.40 9.23
C ASN A 43 -5.09 4.33 8.15
N ASP A 44 -5.29 5.63 8.44
CA ASP A 44 -6.10 6.54 7.64
C ASP A 44 -5.48 6.80 6.26
N GLU A 45 -4.17 7.04 6.20
CA GLU A 45 -3.43 7.24 4.95
C GLU A 45 -3.46 5.96 4.09
N ALA A 46 -3.24 4.81 4.72
CA ALA A 46 -3.30 3.52 4.05
C ALA A 46 -4.71 3.16 3.57
N LEU A 47 -5.74 3.46 4.36
CA LEU A 47 -7.15 3.28 4.01
C LEU A 47 -7.52 4.15 2.80
N ALA A 48 -7.11 5.42 2.83
CA ALA A 48 -7.35 6.36 1.74
C ALA A 48 -6.74 5.84 0.43
N TYR A 49 -5.48 5.39 0.48
CA TYR A 49 -4.79 4.86 -0.69
C TYR A 49 -5.40 3.52 -1.16
N PHE A 50 -5.66 2.58 -0.24
CA PHE A 50 -6.32 1.31 -0.55
C PHE A 50 -7.65 1.52 -1.26
N ASN A 51 -8.47 2.47 -0.79
CA ASN A 51 -9.75 2.82 -1.41
C ASN A 51 -9.58 3.48 -2.77
N PHE A 52 -8.60 4.37 -2.93
CA PHE A 52 -8.25 4.92 -4.24
C PHE A 52 -7.91 3.82 -5.24
N LEU A 53 -7.02 2.89 -4.89
CA LEU A 53 -6.63 1.78 -5.77
C LEU A 53 -7.84 0.95 -6.20
N GLY A 54 -8.78 0.68 -5.29
CA GLY A 54 -10.02 -0.02 -5.61
C GLY A 54 -10.91 0.74 -6.59
N ARG A 55 -11.08 2.05 -6.40
CA ARG A 55 -11.84 2.90 -7.34
C ARG A 55 -11.17 3.03 -8.70
N SER A 56 -9.84 2.94 -8.74
CA SER A 56 -9.03 2.93 -9.96
C SER A 56 -9.02 1.56 -10.66
N GLY A 57 -9.75 0.57 -10.14
CA GLY A 57 -9.91 -0.73 -10.78
C GLY A 57 -8.76 -1.71 -10.54
N GLN A 58 -7.88 -1.45 -9.57
CA GLN A 58 -6.88 -2.44 -9.15
C GLN A 58 -7.60 -3.66 -8.56
N ARG A 59 -7.12 -4.85 -8.90
CA ARG A 59 -7.74 -6.11 -8.47
C ARG A 59 -7.43 -6.40 -7.01
N ASP A 60 -8.40 -6.99 -6.34
CA ASP A 60 -8.24 -7.53 -5.00
C ASP A 60 -7.56 -8.90 -5.07
N GLU A 61 -6.47 -9.06 -4.33
CA GLU A 61 -5.83 -10.35 -4.09
C GLU A 61 -6.04 -10.75 -2.64
N LYS A 62 -6.75 -11.85 -2.40
CA LYS A 62 -6.97 -12.36 -1.05
C LYS A 62 -5.90 -13.38 -0.70
N GLU A 63 -5.20 -13.16 0.39
CA GLU A 63 -4.20 -14.10 0.92
C GLU A 63 -4.52 -14.45 2.38
N THR A 64 -4.35 -15.72 2.73
CA THR A 64 -4.37 -16.17 4.13
C THR A 64 -2.93 -16.36 4.57
N GLN A 65 -2.53 -15.67 5.63
CA GLN A 65 -1.20 -15.72 6.22
C GLN A 65 -1.30 -16.19 7.68
N PRO A 66 -0.19 -16.63 8.31
CA PRO A 66 -0.21 -17.06 9.72
C PRO A 66 -0.76 -16.00 10.69
N THR A 67 -0.63 -14.71 10.34
CA THR A 67 -1.07 -13.57 11.15
C THR A 67 -2.49 -13.09 10.84
N GLY A 68 -3.20 -13.74 9.90
CA GLY A 68 -4.55 -13.35 9.53
C GLY A 68 -4.84 -13.42 8.03
N VAL A 69 -6.01 -12.89 7.66
CA VAL A 69 -6.51 -12.86 6.28
C VAL A 69 -6.46 -11.44 5.76
N PHE A 70 -5.86 -11.28 4.59
CA PHE A 70 -5.58 -9.98 3.99
C PHE A 70 -6.20 -9.87 2.60
N ILE A 71 -6.61 -8.65 2.25
CA ILE A 71 -6.90 -8.24 0.89
C ILE A 71 -5.81 -7.28 0.47
N PHE A 72 -5.10 -7.59 -0.60
CA PHE A 72 -4.04 -6.78 -1.19
C PHE A 72 -4.51 -6.07 -2.45
N ARG A 73 -3.98 -4.87 -2.66
CA ARG A 73 -4.08 -4.10 -3.91
C ARG A 73 -2.69 -3.57 -4.27
N VAL A 74 -2.26 -3.86 -5.49
CA VAL A 74 -0.93 -3.47 -5.98
C VAL A 74 -0.86 -1.98 -6.30
N ILE A 75 0.25 -1.35 -5.93
CA ILE A 75 0.68 -0.04 -6.44
C ILE A 75 1.74 -0.37 -7.51
N ARG A 76 1.39 -0.23 -8.80
CA ARG A 76 2.23 -0.78 -9.88
C ARG A 76 3.64 -0.19 -9.85
N GLY A 77 4.63 -1.07 -9.86
CA GLY A 77 6.05 -0.71 -9.86
C GLY A 77 6.57 -0.13 -8.54
N LYS A 78 5.72 0.05 -7.51
CA LYS A 78 6.09 0.74 -6.26
C LYS A 78 5.78 -0.05 -5.01
N GLY A 79 4.81 -0.96 -4.98
CA GLY A 79 4.50 -1.72 -3.77
C GLY A 79 3.08 -2.23 -3.72
N ARG A 80 2.48 -2.29 -2.53
CA ARG A 80 1.07 -2.68 -2.35
C ARG A 80 0.48 -2.15 -1.05
N CYS A 81 -0.83 -1.96 -1.08
CA CYS A 81 -1.67 -1.74 0.09
C CYS A 81 -2.36 -3.04 0.50
N TRP A 82 -2.72 -3.13 1.77
CA TRP A 82 -3.40 -4.27 2.37
C TRP A 82 -4.49 -3.83 3.35
N ASN A 83 -5.51 -4.67 3.46
CA ASN A 83 -6.53 -4.63 4.49
C ASN A 83 -6.56 -5.99 5.20
N MET A 84 -6.26 -6.03 6.49
CA MET A 84 -6.44 -7.21 7.33
C MET A 84 -7.92 -7.31 7.70
N ILE A 85 -8.61 -8.31 7.14
CA ILE A 85 -10.04 -8.54 7.35
C ILE A 85 -10.35 -9.56 8.45
N ALA A 86 -9.36 -10.36 8.83
CA ALA A 86 -9.42 -11.23 10.00
C ALA A 86 -8.04 -11.43 10.61
N ASP A 87 -7.94 -11.56 11.93
CA ASP A 87 -6.70 -11.91 12.64
C ASP A 87 -6.42 -13.42 12.60
N GLU A 88 -5.34 -13.88 13.26
CA GLU A 88 -4.95 -15.30 13.27
C GLU A 88 -5.98 -16.24 13.95
N VAL A 89 -6.87 -15.71 14.80
CA VAL A 89 -7.94 -16.48 15.45
C VAL A 89 -9.29 -16.33 14.74
N GLY A 90 -9.30 -15.68 13.57
CA GLY A 90 -10.50 -15.50 12.74
C GLY A 90 -11.45 -14.41 13.23
N ARG A 91 -11.03 -13.54 14.16
CA ARG A 91 -11.83 -12.37 14.54
C ARG A 91 -11.80 -11.35 13.42
N PRO A 92 -12.94 -10.71 13.10
CA PRO A 92 -12.99 -9.72 12.05
C PRO A 92 -12.13 -8.51 12.43
N MET A 93 -11.31 -8.07 11.49
CA MET A 93 -10.45 -6.90 11.59
C MET A 93 -10.75 -5.94 10.46
N SER A 94 -10.31 -4.69 10.60
CA SER A 94 -10.32 -3.71 9.52
C SER A 94 -9.14 -2.77 9.69
N THR A 95 -7.93 -3.34 9.61
CA THR A 95 -6.67 -2.58 9.72
C THR A 95 -6.04 -2.47 8.35
N TYR A 96 -5.49 -1.28 8.06
CA TYR A 96 -4.93 -0.97 6.76
C TYR A 96 -3.45 -0.65 6.88
N GLY A 97 -2.70 -1.02 5.86
CA GLY A 97 -1.34 -0.57 5.68
C GLY A 97 -0.95 -0.58 4.22
N CYS A 98 0.07 0.19 3.88
CA CYS A 98 0.71 0.14 2.58
C CYS A 98 2.22 0.12 2.78
N PHE A 99 2.91 -0.46 1.81
CA PHE A 99 4.32 -0.23 1.67
C PHE A 99 4.67 0.23 0.26
N ILE A 100 5.67 1.11 0.20
CA ILE A 100 6.21 1.69 -1.03
C ILE A 100 7.72 1.43 -1.02
N ILE A 101 8.24 0.98 -2.16
CA ILE A 101 9.65 0.67 -2.42
C ILE A 101 10.14 1.67 -3.46
N GLU A 102 11.19 2.40 -3.11
CA GLU A 102 11.90 3.32 -4.00
C GLU A 102 13.35 2.88 -4.17
N ASP A 103 13.87 2.93 -5.39
CA ASP A 103 15.28 2.68 -5.69
C ASP A 103 16.15 3.88 -5.24
N ILE A 104 17.38 3.61 -4.80
CA ILE A 104 18.39 4.62 -4.39
C ILE A 104 19.52 4.69 -5.41
#